data_AF-A0A1B9KG87-F1
#
_entry.id   AF-A0A1B9KG87-F1
#
_cell.length_a   1.000
_cell.length_b   1.000
_cell.length_c   1.000
_cell.angle_alpha   90.00
_cell.angle_beta   90.00
_cell.angle_gamma   90.00
#
_symmetry.space_group_name_H-M   'P 1'
#
loop_
_entity.id
_entity.type
_entity.pdbx_description
1 polymer ?
#
loop_
_entity_poly.entity_id
_entity_poly.type
_entity_poly.pdbx_seq_one_letter_code
_entity_poly.pdbx_strand_id
1 'polypeptide(L)'
;MTTCATLAKLLGAFFYYPPNGQEVKPLITALLHIDQLTEWQNGSLISEQCQILADEVTNPELDYQYSVLFEGQGSMPTPPWGSVYLDEEHLLMGESQERYREFLQQQGLKLTSGMNEPEDQFGLMLMAFAILLENNKPEVAQQLITDHLLTWSALYLHRLKHNDVSSFYRSLAVIAEQYLMLLPTT
;
A
#
# COMPACT_ATOMS: atom_id res chain seq x y z
N MET A 1 -1.42 -3.27 -20.00
CA MET A 1 -1.23 -2.84 -18.60
C MET A 1 0.26 -2.85 -18.34
N THR A 2 0.86 -1.74 -17.91
CA THR A 2 2.29 -1.70 -17.61
C THR A 2 2.57 -2.54 -16.35
N THR A 3 3.72 -3.21 -16.27
CA THR A 3 4.14 -3.97 -15.07
C THR A 3 4.05 -3.13 -13.81
N CYS A 4 4.37 -1.84 -13.90
CA CYS A 4 4.26 -0.87 -12.80
C CYS A 4 2.83 -0.76 -12.25
N ALA A 5 1.81 -0.60 -13.11
CA ALA A 5 0.42 -0.51 -12.67
C ALA A 5 -0.07 -1.84 -12.07
N THR A 6 0.35 -2.98 -12.63
CA THR A 6 0.03 -4.31 -12.09
C THR A 6 0.56 -4.49 -10.67
N LEU A 7 1.83 -4.13 -10.43
CA LEU A 7 2.45 -4.21 -9.11
C LEU A 7 1.77 -3.28 -8.10
N ALA A 8 1.45 -2.04 -8.49
CA ALA A 8 0.73 -1.10 -7.65
C ALA A 8 -0.66 -1.63 -7.23
N LYS A 9 -1.43 -2.21 -8.15
CA LYS A 9 -2.73 -2.81 -7.79
C LYS A 9 -2.58 -4.02 -6.89
N LEU A 10 -1.61 -4.89 -7.17
CA LEU A 10 -1.37 -6.07 -6.37
C LEU A 10 -1.01 -5.70 -4.94
N LEU A 11 0.00 -4.85 -4.75
CA LEU A 11 0.41 -4.35 -3.45
C LEU A 11 -0.73 -3.59 -2.77
N GLY A 12 -1.34 -2.64 -3.48
CA GLY A 12 -2.44 -1.82 -2.97
C GLY A 12 -3.61 -2.66 -2.45
N ALA A 13 -3.95 -3.74 -3.16
CA ALA A 13 -5.00 -4.66 -2.71
C ALA A 13 -4.64 -5.38 -1.40
N PHE A 14 -3.40 -5.83 -1.22
CA PHE A 14 -2.96 -6.50 0.01
C PHE A 14 -2.69 -5.56 1.20
N PHE A 15 -2.57 -4.25 0.95
CA PHE A 15 -2.60 -3.21 1.99
C PHE A 15 -4.01 -2.71 2.31
N TYR A 16 -5.00 -3.04 1.48
CA TYR A 16 -6.36 -2.51 1.61
C TYR A 16 -7.37 -3.55 2.05
N TYR A 17 -7.39 -4.73 1.43
CA TYR A 17 -8.35 -5.78 1.74
C TYR A 17 -7.77 -6.79 2.73
N PRO A 18 -8.64 -7.44 3.55
CA PRO A 18 -8.22 -8.53 4.41
C PRO A 18 -7.58 -9.66 3.59
N PRO A 19 -6.56 -10.36 4.13
CA PRO A 19 -5.77 -11.34 3.40
C PRO A 19 -6.58 -12.56 2.92
N ASN A 20 -7.70 -12.89 3.59
CA ASN A 20 -8.66 -13.92 3.18
C ASN A 20 -9.91 -13.37 2.44
N GLY A 21 -9.92 -12.07 2.12
CA GLY A 21 -11.00 -11.40 1.38
C GLY A 21 -11.18 -11.96 -0.03
N GLN A 22 -12.40 -11.87 -0.57
CA GLN A 22 -12.71 -12.39 -1.92
C GLN A 22 -11.94 -11.63 -3.02
N GLU A 23 -11.59 -10.38 -2.73
CA GLU A 23 -10.89 -9.43 -3.59
C GLU A 23 -9.44 -9.85 -3.83
N VAL A 24 -8.75 -10.34 -2.79
CA VAL A 24 -7.31 -10.69 -2.84
C VAL A 24 -7.04 -12.18 -2.97
N LYS A 25 -8.01 -13.04 -2.63
CA LYS A 25 -7.89 -14.50 -2.80
C LYS A 25 -7.40 -14.95 -4.19
N PRO A 26 -7.90 -14.42 -5.32
CA PRO A 26 -7.38 -14.81 -6.64
C PRO A 26 -5.98 -14.22 -6.94
N LEU A 27 -5.52 -13.26 -6.15
CA LEU A 27 -4.25 -12.56 -6.33
C LEU A 27 -3.12 -13.14 -5.48
N ILE A 28 -3.42 -14.02 -4.52
CA ILE A 28 -2.43 -14.48 -3.54
C ILE A 28 -1.23 -15.15 -4.18
N THR A 29 -1.43 -16.01 -5.19
CA THR A 29 -0.33 -16.65 -5.91
C THR A 29 0.55 -15.64 -6.62
N ALA A 30 -0.02 -14.55 -7.16
CA ALA A 30 0.78 -13.49 -7.78
C ALA A 30 1.61 -12.72 -6.74
N LEU A 31 1.07 -12.51 -5.53
CA LEU A 31 1.82 -11.89 -4.43
C LEU A 31 3.00 -12.77 -3.98
N LEU A 32 2.78 -14.08 -3.83
CA LEU A 32 3.82 -15.02 -3.38
C LEU A 32 4.96 -15.20 -4.40
N HIS A 33 4.73 -14.80 -5.66
CA HIS A 33 5.72 -14.85 -6.74
C HIS A 33 6.00 -13.46 -7.32
N ILE A 34 5.84 -12.41 -6.51
CA ILE A 34 6.02 -11.03 -6.97
C ILE A 34 7.45 -10.73 -7.41
N ASP A 35 8.43 -11.50 -6.90
CA ASP A 35 9.83 -11.50 -7.33
C ASP A 35 10.02 -11.82 -8.82
N GLN A 36 9.06 -12.52 -9.44
CA GLN A 36 9.11 -12.93 -10.84
C GLN A 36 8.39 -11.95 -11.78
N LEU A 37 7.65 -10.97 -11.24
CA LEU A 37 6.82 -10.07 -12.05
C LEU A 37 7.61 -8.92 -12.68
N THR A 38 8.81 -8.62 -12.19
CA THR A 38 9.69 -7.57 -12.73
C THR A 38 11.15 -7.80 -12.35
N GLU A 39 12.05 -7.02 -12.94
CA GLU A 39 13.46 -6.99 -12.55
C GLU A 39 13.65 -6.07 -11.34
N TRP A 40 13.71 -6.68 -10.16
CA TRP A 40 13.94 -5.96 -8.91
C TRP A 40 15.42 -5.59 -8.74
N GLN A 41 15.70 -4.38 -8.23
CA GLN A 41 17.07 -3.94 -7.92
C GLN A 41 17.78 -4.90 -6.96
N ASN A 42 17.05 -5.43 -5.97
CA ASN A 42 17.55 -6.43 -5.03
C ASN A 42 16.69 -7.71 -5.09
N GLY A 43 16.79 -8.47 -6.20
CA GLY A 43 16.02 -9.68 -6.41
C GLY A 43 16.15 -10.71 -5.29
N SER A 44 17.35 -10.92 -4.73
CA SER A 44 17.56 -11.84 -3.60
C SER A 44 16.77 -11.46 -2.36
N LEU A 45 16.69 -10.17 -2.04
CA LEU A 45 15.89 -9.68 -0.93
C LEU A 45 14.40 -9.95 -1.17
N ILE A 46 13.89 -9.70 -2.39
CA ILE A 46 12.48 -9.92 -2.69
C ILE A 46 12.13 -11.40 -2.64
N SER A 47 12.99 -12.29 -3.18
CA SER A 47 12.75 -13.74 -3.08
C SER A 47 12.76 -14.24 -1.63
N GLU A 48 13.60 -13.67 -0.75
CA GLU A 48 13.53 -13.94 0.70
C GLU A 48 12.19 -13.49 1.30
N GLN A 49 11.71 -12.29 0.94
CA GLN A 49 10.41 -11.82 1.41
C GLN A 49 9.24 -12.67 0.87
N CYS A 50 9.31 -13.13 -0.39
CA CYS A 50 8.33 -14.06 -0.95
C CYS A 50 8.24 -15.36 -0.15
N GLN A 51 9.38 -15.89 0.32
CA GLN A 51 9.40 -17.09 1.16
C GLN A 51 8.70 -16.85 2.49
N ILE A 52 8.97 -15.71 3.15
CA ILE A 52 8.29 -15.35 4.41
C ILE A 52 6.78 -15.18 4.18
N LEU A 53 6.37 -14.52 3.09
CA LEU A 53 4.95 -14.41 2.74
C LEU A 53 4.32 -15.79 2.54
N ALA A 54 5.01 -16.72 1.88
CA ALA A 54 4.51 -18.08 1.62
C ALA A 54 4.39 -18.91 2.91
N ASP A 55 5.29 -18.71 3.88
CA ASP A 55 5.23 -19.38 5.17
C ASP A 55 4.08 -18.83 6.04
N GLU A 56 3.85 -17.50 5.98
CA GLU A 56 2.88 -16.80 6.83
C GLU A 56 1.46 -16.71 6.25
N VAL A 57 1.26 -16.92 4.95
CA VAL A 57 -0.08 -16.80 4.31
C VAL A 57 -1.11 -17.78 4.89
N THR A 58 -0.64 -18.88 5.49
CA THR A 58 -1.50 -19.87 6.16
C THR A 58 -1.58 -19.69 7.67
N ASN A 59 -0.96 -18.63 8.21
CA ASN A 59 -1.00 -18.32 9.63
C ASN A 59 -2.46 -18.08 10.07
N PRO A 60 -2.99 -18.85 11.04
CA PRO A 60 -4.38 -18.73 11.47
C PRO A 60 -4.69 -17.36 12.10
N GLU A 61 -3.68 -16.63 12.56
CA GLU A 61 -3.83 -15.29 13.15
C GLU A 61 -3.79 -14.16 12.11
N LEU A 62 -3.58 -14.46 10.82
CA LEU A 62 -3.33 -13.44 9.81
C LEU A 62 -4.50 -12.45 9.64
N ASP A 63 -5.75 -12.91 9.77
CA ASP A 63 -6.92 -12.02 9.76
C ASP A 63 -6.94 -11.10 10.99
N TYR A 64 -6.63 -11.62 12.18
CA TYR A 64 -6.53 -10.81 13.40
C TYR A 64 -5.40 -9.78 13.31
N GLN A 65 -4.24 -10.21 12.80
CA GLN A 65 -3.10 -9.34 12.55
C GLN A 65 -3.44 -8.19 11.60
N TYR A 66 -4.20 -8.48 10.53
CA TYR A 66 -4.71 -7.46 9.63
C TYR A 66 -5.66 -6.51 10.37
N SER A 67 -6.63 -7.01 11.14
CA SER A 67 -7.55 -6.16 11.90
C SER A 67 -6.84 -5.24 12.89
N VAL A 68 -5.75 -5.69 13.53
CA VAL A 68 -4.92 -4.85 14.40
C VAL A 68 -4.18 -3.76 13.61
N LEU A 69 -3.60 -4.10 12.47
CA LEU A 69 -2.74 -3.19 11.71
C LEU A 69 -3.51 -2.20 10.83
N PHE A 70 -4.71 -2.57 10.34
CA PHE A 70 -5.44 -1.82 9.32
C PHE A 70 -6.86 -1.43 9.74
N GLU A 71 -7.53 -2.17 10.63
CA GLU A 71 -8.92 -1.89 11.04
C GLU A 71 -9.07 -1.29 12.46
N GLY A 72 -7.98 -1.25 13.22
CA GLY A 72 -7.96 -0.60 14.54
C GLY A 72 -8.46 -1.49 15.67
N GLN A 73 -8.34 -2.81 15.52
CA GLN A 73 -8.58 -3.72 16.63
C GLN A 73 -7.52 -3.51 17.73
N GLY A 74 -7.94 -2.96 18.87
CA GLY A 74 -7.03 -2.64 19.97
C GLY A 74 -6.20 -1.38 19.67
N SER A 75 -4.88 -1.47 19.90
CA SER A 75 -3.96 -0.37 19.58
C SER A 75 -3.38 -0.59 18.18
N MET A 76 -3.65 0.33 17.25
CA MET A 76 -3.08 0.30 15.90
C MET A 76 -1.67 0.93 15.92
N PRO A 77 -0.58 0.15 15.82
CA PRO A 77 0.77 0.67 16.01
C PRO A 77 1.27 1.49 14.81
N THR A 78 0.75 1.20 13.62
CA THR A 78 1.21 1.76 12.35
C THR A 78 0.03 2.16 11.46
N PRO A 79 -0.70 3.24 11.81
CA PRO A 79 -1.91 3.60 11.08
C PRO A 79 -1.62 3.87 9.59
N PRO A 80 -2.37 3.29 8.64
CA PRO A 80 -2.02 3.32 7.23
C PRO A 80 -2.46 4.59 6.49
N TRP A 81 -2.73 5.70 7.18
CA TRP A 81 -3.24 6.95 6.60
C TRP A 81 -2.19 8.05 6.63
N GLY A 82 -2.00 8.75 5.51
CA GLY A 82 -0.99 9.81 5.37
C GLY A 82 -1.14 10.95 6.39
N SER A 83 -2.37 11.37 6.67
CA SER A 83 -2.70 12.42 7.64
C SER A 83 -2.17 12.15 9.04
N VAL A 84 -2.09 10.89 9.48
CA VAL A 84 -1.49 10.52 10.77
C VAL A 84 -0.01 10.87 10.85
N TYR A 85 0.69 10.94 9.72
CA TYR A 85 2.13 11.23 9.67
C TYR A 85 2.45 12.69 9.33
N LEU A 86 1.53 13.38 8.66
CA LEU A 86 1.77 14.71 8.11
C LEU A 86 1.16 15.84 8.94
N ASP A 87 0.00 15.62 9.54
CA ASP A 87 -0.76 16.68 10.18
C ASP A 87 -0.39 16.80 11.68
N GLU A 88 -0.28 18.04 12.19
CA GLU A 88 0.26 18.35 13.53
C GLU A 88 -0.50 17.69 14.69
N GLU A 89 -1.78 17.39 14.49
CA GLU A 89 -2.63 16.75 15.50
C GLU A 89 -2.62 15.21 15.41
N HIS A 90 -1.91 14.62 14.43
CA HIS A 90 -1.96 13.19 14.10
C HIS A 90 -3.40 12.65 13.91
N LEU A 91 -4.35 13.53 13.57
CA LEU A 91 -5.75 13.20 13.37
C LEU A 91 -6.01 12.79 11.92
N LEU A 92 -6.94 11.85 11.74
CA LEU A 92 -7.48 11.52 10.43
C LEU A 92 -8.26 12.72 9.88
N MET A 93 -8.24 12.87 8.54
CA MET A 93 -8.95 13.93 7.81
C MET A 93 -8.41 15.35 8.04
N GLY A 94 -7.10 15.51 8.24
CA GLY A 94 -6.44 16.82 8.30
C GLY A 94 -6.15 17.43 6.92
N GLU A 95 -5.36 18.51 6.90
CA GLU A 95 -5.10 19.32 5.71
C GLU A 95 -4.41 18.51 4.60
N SER A 96 -3.52 17.58 4.94
CA SER A 96 -2.90 16.68 3.96
C SER A 96 -3.93 15.78 3.24
N GLN A 97 -4.92 15.29 3.97
CA GLN A 97 -6.01 14.45 3.45
C GLN A 97 -6.93 15.26 2.54
N GLU A 98 -7.29 16.49 2.94
CA GLU A 98 -8.11 17.39 2.14
C GLU A 98 -7.43 17.77 0.82
N ARG A 99 -6.15 18.15 0.85
CA ARG A 99 -5.36 18.42 -0.37
C ARG A 99 -5.32 17.21 -1.31
N TYR A 100 -5.15 16.00 -0.77
CA TYR A 100 -5.16 14.79 -1.58
C TYR A 100 -6.54 14.49 -2.17
N ARG A 101 -7.61 14.72 -1.40
CA ARG A 101 -9.00 14.60 -1.87
C ARG A 101 -9.29 15.56 -3.02
N GLU A 102 -8.87 16.82 -2.91
CA GLU A 102 -9.01 17.81 -3.99
C GLU A 102 -8.24 17.39 -5.24
N PHE A 103 -7.01 16.91 -5.08
CA PHE A 103 -6.21 16.35 -6.18
C PHE A 103 -6.96 15.22 -6.90
N LEU A 104 -7.50 14.24 -6.17
CA LEU A 104 -8.28 13.14 -6.77
C LEU A 104 -9.52 13.65 -7.52
N GLN A 105 -10.25 14.61 -6.94
CA GLN A 105 -11.43 15.21 -7.57
C GLN A 105 -11.10 15.92 -8.88
N GLN A 106 -9.99 16.67 -8.94
CA GLN A 106 -9.52 17.31 -10.18
C GLN A 106 -9.20 16.30 -11.28
N GLN A 107 -8.81 15.08 -10.91
CA GLN A 107 -8.52 14.00 -11.85
C GLN A 107 -9.75 13.16 -12.23
N GLY A 108 -10.92 13.45 -11.63
CA GLY A 108 -12.15 12.69 -11.81
C GLY A 108 -12.11 11.33 -11.12
N LEU A 109 -11.22 11.14 -10.14
CA LEU A 109 -11.11 9.90 -9.39
C LEU A 109 -11.96 10.00 -8.12
N LYS A 110 -12.82 9.00 -7.95
CA LYS A 110 -13.58 8.81 -6.72
C LYS A 110 -13.29 7.42 -6.19
N LEU A 111 -12.54 7.35 -5.09
CA LEU A 111 -12.25 6.10 -4.39
C LEU A 111 -13.44 5.78 -3.48
N THR A 112 -14.53 5.29 -4.06
CA THR A 112 -15.69 4.83 -3.28
C THR A 112 -15.53 3.35 -2.95
N SER A 113 -15.05 3.04 -1.74
CA SER A 113 -15.13 1.69 -1.18
C SER A 113 -16.51 1.36 -0.59
N GLY A 114 -17.44 2.34 -0.59
CA GLY A 114 -18.73 2.23 0.10
C GLY A 114 -18.64 2.40 1.61
N MET A 115 -17.42 2.47 2.16
CA MET A 115 -17.14 2.88 3.53
C MET A 115 -16.65 4.33 3.55
N ASN A 116 -16.95 5.08 4.62
CA ASN A 116 -16.42 6.43 4.85
C ASN A 116 -14.93 6.34 5.31
N GLU A 117 -14.10 5.68 4.52
CA GLU A 117 -12.67 5.56 4.81
C GLU A 117 -11.89 6.71 4.16
N PRO A 118 -10.90 7.31 4.85
CA PRO A 118 -10.06 8.35 4.27
C PRO A 118 -9.30 7.85 3.03
N GLU A 119 -9.29 8.67 1.97
CA GLU A 119 -8.68 8.30 0.68
C GLU A 119 -7.16 8.15 0.74
N ASP A 120 -6.51 8.79 1.73
CA ASP A 120 -5.07 8.79 1.97
C ASP A 120 -4.57 7.49 2.65
N GLN A 121 -5.39 6.44 2.67
CA GLN A 121 -4.97 5.09 3.05
C GLN A 121 -3.94 4.56 2.04
N PHE A 122 -2.82 4.01 2.51
CA PHE A 122 -1.67 3.64 1.68
C PHE A 122 -2.02 2.75 0.47
N GLY A 123 -2.79 1.69 0.69
CA GLY A 123 -3.25 0.77 -0.35
C GLY A 123 -4.20 1.43 -1.35
N LEU A 124 -5.11 2.29 -0.88
CA LEU A 124 -5.97 3.11 -1.74
C LEU A 124 -5.15 4.05 -2.65
N MET A 125 -4.11 4.68 -2.11
CA MET A 125 -3.22 5.55 -2.89
C MET A 125 -2.46 4.78 -3.97
N LEU A 126 -1.97 3.57 -3.68
CA LEU A 126 -1.35 2.70 -4.69
C LEU A 126 -2.33 2.29 -5.80
N MET A 127 -3.59 1.98 -5.45
CA MET A 127 -4.62 1.66 -6.44
C MET A 127 -4.98 2.89 -7.29
N ALA A 128 -5.09 4.08 -6.68
CA ALA A 128 -5.31 5.33 -7.41
C ALA A 128 -4.17 5.62 -8.40
N PHE A 129 -2.93 5.41 -7.98
CA PHE A 129 -1.75 5.50 -8.84
C PHE A 129 -1.85 4.57 -10.06
N ALA A 130 -2.21 3.30 -9.84
CA ALA A 130 -2.39 2.36 -10.94
C ALA A 130 -3.52 2.79 -11.90
N ILE A 131 -4.64 3.29 -11.39
CA ILE A 131 -5.74 3.80 -12.22
C ILE A 131 -5.27 4.96 -13.10
N LEU A 132 -4.45 5.89 -12.58
CA LEU A 132 -3.90 6.99 -13.36
C LEU A 132 -3.00 6.49 -14.50
N LEU A 133 -2.15 5.49 -14.23
CA LEU A 133 -1.32 4.86 -15.26
C LEU A 133 -2.17 4.17 -16.34
N GLU A 134 -3.22 3.45 -15.95
CA GLU A 134 -4.12 2.75 -16.88
C GLU A 134 -4.93 3.72 -17.73
N ASN A 135 -5.29 4.88 -17.18
CA ASN A 135 -5.93 5.98 -17.90
C ASN A 135 -4.95 6.81 -18.74
N ASN A 136 -3.71 6.35 -18.92
CA ASN A 136 -2.66 7.01 -19.69
C ASN A 136 -2.36 8.44 -19.22
N LYS A 137 -2.35 8.65 -17.89
CA LYS A 137 -1.97 9.91 -17.21
C LYS A 137 -0.67 9.76 -16.39
N PRO A 138 0.48 9.44 -17.01
CA PRO A 138 1.72 9.16 -16.28
C PRO A 138 2.27 10.34 -15.46
N GLU A 139 2.12 11.57 -15.96
CA GLU A 139 2.55 12.79 -15.26
C GLU A 139 1.75 13.02 -13.97
N VAL A 140 0.44 12.80 -14.04
CA VAL A 140 -0.46 12.90 -12.87
C VAL A 140 -0.19 11.74 -11.89
N ALA A 141 0.07 10.54 -12.40
CA ALA A 141 0.47 9.40 -11.58
C ALA A 141 1.78 9.70 -10.83
N GLN A 142 2.76 10.31 -11.50
CA GLN A 142 4.00 10.74 -10.87
C GLN A 142 3.75 11.79 -9.78
N GLN A 143 2.90 12.79 -10.06
CA GLN A 143 2.52 13.81 -9.08
C GLN A 143 1.88 13.19 -7.82
N LEU A 144 1.00 12.19 -7.97
CA LEU A 144 0.44 11.44 -6.84
C LEU A 144 1.55 10.85 -5.96
N ILE A 145 2.53 10.20 -6.59
CA ILE A 145 3.64 9.56 -5.88
C ILE A 145 4.50 10.61 -5.17
N THR A 146 4.96 11.66 -5.87
CA THR A 146 5.91 12.62 -5.32
C THR A 146 5.30 13.54 -4.27
N ASP A 147 4.11 14.06 -4.55
CA ASP A 147 3.54 15.15 -3.76
C ASP A 147 2.68 14.64 -2.61
N HIS A 148 2.14 13.42 -2.73
CA HIS A 148 1.16 12.88 -1.78
C HIS A 148 1.59 11.58 -1.10
N LEU A 149 2.23 10.63 -1.78
CA LEU A 149 2.58 9.33 -1.18
C LEU A 149 3.98 9.30 -0.54
N LEU A 150 5.00 9.77 -1.25
CA LEU A 150 6.40 9.71 -0.79
C LEU A 150 6.69 10.67 0.37
N THR A 151 5.83 11.65 0.61
CA THR A 151 5.95 12.61 1.72
C THR A 151 5.85 11.95 3.10
N TRP A 152 5.27 10.75 3.20
CA TRP A 152 5.08 10.04 4.47
C TRP A 152 5.32 8.53 4.41
N SER A 153 5.21 7.92 3.23
CA SER A 153 5.27 6.44 3.09
C SER A 153 6.58 5.83 3.60
N ALA A 154 7.72 6.54 3.51
CA ALA A 154 8.99 6.05 4.04
C ALA A 154 8.92 5.80 5.57
N LEU A 155 8.30 6.72 6.32
CA LEU A 155 8.15 6.57 7.78
C LEU A 155 7.12 5.49 8.11
N TYR A 156 5.99 5.46 7.39
CA TYR A 156 4.97 4.41 7.55
C TYR A 156 5.56 3.02 7.32
N LEU A 157 6.20 2.79 6.17
CA LEU A 157 6.81 1.51 5.81
C LEU A 157 7.96 1.15 6.75
N HIS A 158 8.76 2.12 7.20
CA HIS A 158 9.76 1.87 8.23
C HIS A 158 9.14 1.30 9.51
N ARG A 159 8.07 1.91 10.03
CA ARG A 159 7.39 1.40 11.22
C ARG A 159 6.74 0.04 10.97
N LEU A 160 6.11 -0.14 9.81
CA LEU A 160 5.45 -1.40 9.48
C LEU A 160 6.47 -2.54 9.32
N LYS A 161 7.67 -2.31 8.77
CA LYS A 161 8.74 -3.32 8.73
C LYS A 161 9.22 -3.78 10.11
N HIS A 162 9.02 -2.97 11.14
CA HIS A 162 9.46 -3.26 12.52
C HIS A 162 8.28 -3.53 13.46
N ASN A 163 7.09 -3.81 12.93
CA ASN A 163 5.94 -4.16 13.75
C ASN A 163 6.12 -5.55 14.41
N ASP A 164 5.62 -5.72 15.63
CA ASP A 164 5.67 -7.00 16.37
C ASP A 164 4.41 -7.86 16.17
N VAL A 165 3.48 -7.43 15.31
CA VAL A 165 2.17 -8.05 15.12
C VAL A 165 2.22 -9.15 14.06
N SER A 166 2.88 -8.90 12.92
CA SER A 166 2.81 -9.78 11.75
C SER A 166 4.09 -9.80 10.92
N SER A 167 4.70 -10.99 10.80
CA SER A 167 5.77 -11.26 9.85
C SER A 167 5.33 -11.05 8.40
N PHE A 168 4.09 -11.43 8.06
CA PHE A 168 3.53 -11.22 6.72
C PHE A 168 3.57 -9.74 6.32
N TYR A 169 3.04 -8.86 7.17
CA TYR A 169 3.01 -7.42 6.86
C TYR A 169 4.37 -6.73 6.98
N ARG A 170 5.32 -7.28 7.78
CA ARG A 170 6.73 -6.83 7.72
C ARG A 170 7.33 -7.09 6.34
N SER A 171 7.16 -8.30 5.81
CA SER A 171 7.68 -8.67 4.48
C SER A 171 6.98 -7.91 3.35
N LEU A 172 5.66 -7.72 3.45
CA LEU A 172 4.92 -6.91 2.49
C LEU A 172 5.42 -5.45 2.47
N ALA A 173 5.75 -4.88 3.64
CA ALA A 173 6.31 -3.53 3.74
C ALA A 173 7.70 -3.41 3.10
N VAL A 174 8.56 -4.43 3.23
CA VAL A 174 9.85 -4.47 2.53
C VAL A 174 9.66 -4.46 1.02
N ILE A 175 8.77 -5.31 0.49
CA ILE A 175 8.50 -5.38 -0.95
C ILE A 175 7.93 -4.05 -1.45
N ALA A 176 7.01 -3.43 -0.71
CA ALA A 176 6.42 -2.15 -1.06
C ALA A 176 7.46 -1.02 -1.10
N GLU A 177 8.40 -0.98 -0.14
CA GLU A 177 9.50 -0.02 -0.15
C GLU A 177 10.40 -0.20 -1.37
N GLN A 178 10.76 -1.44 -1.70
CA GLN A 178 11.55 -1.74 -2.89
C GLN A 178 10.80 -1.35 -4.17
N TYR A 179 9.49 -1.54 -4.21
CA TYR A 179 8.65 -1.14 -5.34
C TYR A 179 8.65 0.38 -5.52
N LEU A 180 8.49 1.14 -4.44
CA LEU A 180 8.52 2.61 -4.50
C LEU A 180 9.89 3.13 -5.00
N MET A 181 10.99 2.45 -4.68
CA MET A 181 12.33 2.78 -5.20
C MET A 181 12.54 2.45 -6.69
N LEU A 182 11.70 1.59 -7.27
CA LEU A 182 11.69 1.36 -8.72
C LEU A 182 10.99 2.48 -9.50
N LEU A 183 10.13 3.26 -8.82
CA LEU A 183 9.40 4.33 -9.47
C LEU A 183 10.35 5.47 -9.84
N PRO A 184 10.19 6.09 -11.02
CA PRO A 184 10.98 7.24 -11.40
C PRO A 184 10.65 8.41 -10.46
N THR A 185 11.58 8.67 -9.55
CA THR A 185 11.68 9.94 -8.84
C THR A 185 12.47 10.86 -9.78
N THR A 186 11.88 12.01 -10.13
CA THR A 186 12.35 12.98 -11.14
C THR A 186 13.84 13.02 -11.42
#